data_AF-A0A7R9BA62-F1
#
_entry.id   AF-A0A7R9BA62-F1
#
_cell.length_a   1.000
_cell.length_b   1.000
_cell.length_c   1.000
_cell.angle_alpha   90.00
_cell.angle_beta   90.00
_cell.angle_gamma   90.00
#
_symmetry.space_group_name_H-M   'P 1'
#
loop_
_entity.id
_entity.type
_entity.pdbx_description
1 polymer ?
#
loop_
_entity_poly.entity_id
_entity_poly.type
_entity_poly.pdbx_seq_one_letter_code
_entity_poly.pdbx_strand_id
1 'polypeptide(L)'
;MELAVSPLYKQLSDLGRPYRVLRSFRPLLFQTVEDISLCPALGDVIPYSLVLLSLFARGPAELPSPHQSANWSVSRFSQWLDMHTSEHERLELMSGALQKYQQTVRHKGETSFHAVYPVMINLLERGIKHIAAPS
;
A
#
# COMPACT_ATOMS: atom_id res chain seq x y z
N MET A 1 -22.05 7.29 2.99
CA MET A 1 -21.61 7.06 1.59
C MET A 1 -22.02 5.68 1.05
N GLU A 2 -22.07 4.60 1.83
CA GLU A 2 -22.57 3.29 1.33
C GLU A 2 -24.11 3.23 1.15
N LEU A 3 -24.88 4.00 1.92
CA LEU A 3 -26.35 4.02 1.89
C LEU A 3 -26.97 4.63 0.62
N ALA A 4 -26.23 5.45 -0.12
CA ALA A 4 -26.75 6.11 -1.32
C ALA A 4 -26.70 5.22 -2.57
N VAL A 5 -25.91 4.15 -2.53
CA VAL A 5 -25.70 3.24 -3.68
C VAL A 5 -26.57 1.99 -3.57
N SER A 6 -27.11 1.72 -2.38
CA SER A 6 -27.96 0.56 -2.07
C SER A 6 -29.22 0.40 -2.95
N PRO A 7 -29.90 1.46 -3.43
CA PRO A 7 -31.10 1.28 -4.27
C PRO A 7 -30.81 0.89 -5.71
N LEU A 8 -29.56 1.06 -6.18
CA LEU A 8 -29.21 0.95 -7.60
C LEU A 8 -28.73 -0.45 -8.02
N TYR A 9 -28.42 -1.33 -7.07
CA TYR A 9 -27.92 -2.68 -7.35
C TYR A 9 -28.68 -3.72 -6.52
N LYS A 10 -29.24 -4.73 -7.19
CA LYS A 10 -30.00 -5.81 -6.55
C LYS A 10 -29.12 -6.73 -5.69
N GLN A 11 -27.80 -6.73 -5.90
CA GLN A 11 -26.80 -7.42 -5.10
C GLN A 11 -25.49 -6.62 -5.03
N LEU A 12 -25.01 -6.30 -3.82
CA LEU A 12 -23.74 -5.57 -3.60
C LEU A 12 -22.50 -6.31 -4.16
N SER A 13 -22.60 -7.61 -4.42
CA SER A 13 -21.58 -8.42 -5.09
C SER A 13 -21.35 -8.03 -6.55
N ASP A 14 -22.27 -7.29 -7.17
CA ASP A 14 -22.17 -6.85 -8.58
C ASP A 14 -21.33 -5.57 -8.74
N LEU A 15 -20.94 -4.89 -7.65
CA LEU A 15 -20.09 -3.68 -7.71
C LEU A 15 -18.61 -3.95 -8.09
N GLY A 16 -18.29 -5.17 -8.53
CA GLY A 16 -17.02 -5.51 -9.14
C GLY A 16 -15.82 -5.54 -8.18
N ARG A 17 -14.63 -5.71 -8.75
CA ARG A 17 -13.36 -5.82 -8.02
C ARG A 17 -13.06 -4.60 -7.11
N PRO A 18 -13.25 -3.34 -7.54
CA PRO A 18 -12.92 -2.17 -6.72
C PRO A 18 -13.73 -2.12 -5.40
N TYR A 19 -15.00 -2.50 -5.43
CA TYR A 19 -15.84 -2.54 -4.24
C TYR A 19 -15.41 -3.65 -3.26
N ARG A 20 -15.04 -4.83 -3.77
CA ARG A 20 -14.51 -5.92 -2.93
C ARG A 20 -13.20 -5.53 -2.24
N VAL A 21 -12.31 -4.85 -2.98
CA VAL A 21 -11.06 -4.29 -2.42
C VAL A 21 -11.39 -3.32 -1.30
N LEU A 22 -12.26 -2.33 -1.56
CA LEU A 22 -12.63 -1.30 -0.58
C LEU A 22 -13.24 -1.92 0.69
N ARG A 23 -14.16 -2.87 0.54
CA ARG A 23 -14.82 -3.55 1.66
C ARG A 23 -13.82 -4.35 2.51
N SER A 24 -12.89 -5.05 1.86
CA SER A 24 -11.88 -5.86 2.54
C SER A 24 -10.79 -5.00 3.20
N PHE A 25 -10.49 -3.84 2.60
CA PHE A 25 -9.48 -2.90 3.10
C PHE A 25 -10.00 -2.04 4.26
N ARG A 26 -11.29 -1.67 4.26
CA ARG A 26 -11.90 -0.83 5.31
C ARG A 26 -11.56 -1.23 6.76
N PRO A 27 -11.65 -2.50 7.20
CA PRO A 27 -11.31 -2.86 8.57
C PRO A 27 -9.83 -2.62 8.91
N LEU A 28 -8.93 -2.69 7.93
CA LEU A 28 -7.48 -2.49 8.12
C LEU A 28 -7.13 -1.05 8.53
N LEU A 29 -7.99 -0.08 8.21
CA LEU A 29 -7.78 1.33 8.57
C LEU A 29 -7.67 1.57 10.09
N PHE A 30 -8.28 0.70 10.89
CA PHE A 30 -8.33 0.83 12.35
C PHE A 30 -7.47 -0.21 13.09
N GLN A 31 -6.76 -1.07 12.36
CA GLN A 31 -5.89 -2.10 12.92
C GLN A 31 -4.45 -1.61 13.13
N THR A 32 -3.70 -2.32 13.97
CA THR A 32 -2.26 -2.10 14.16
C THR A 32 -1.48 -2.44 12.89
N VAL A 33 -0.26 -1.92 12.75
CA VAL A 33 0.57 -2.18 11.56
C VAL A 33 0.90 -3.67 11.46
N GLU A 34 1.09 -4.31 12.61
CA GLU A 34 1.38 -5.73 12.78
C GLU A 34 0.18 -6.59 12.34
N ASP A 35 -1.03 -6.28 12.81
CA ASP A 35 -2.26 -7.01 12.45
C ASP A 35 -2.56 -6.90 10.95
N ILE A 36 -2.36 -5.71 10.38
CA ILE A 36 -2.54 -5.47 8.94
C ILE A 36 -1.63 -6.40 8.13
N SER A 37 -0.39 -6.60 8.57
CA SER A 37 0.56 -7.46 7.87
C SER A 37 0.12 -8.94 7.84
N LEU A 38 -0.68 -9.36 8.81
CA LEU A 38 -1.19 -10.74 8.94
C LEU A 38 -2.54 -10.94 8.23
N CYS A 39 -3.09 -9.91 7.59
CA CYS A 39 -4.40 -10.01 6.94
C CYS A 39 -4.37 -11.10 5.84
N PRO A 40 -5.28 -12.11 5.90
CA PRO A 40 -5.32 -13.21 4.95
C PRO A 40 -5.78 -12.78 3.55
N ALA A 41 -6.42 -11.62 3.42
CA ALA A 41 -6.89 -11.09 2.14
C ALA A 41 -5.77 -10.43 1.31
N LEU A 42 -4.54 -10.31 1.84
CA LEU A 42 -3.38 -9.76 1.14
C LEU A 42 -2.97 -10.65 -0.04
N GLY A 43 -2.74 -10.03 -1.19
CA GLY A 43 -2.36 -10.71 -2.44
C GLY A 43 -3.57 -11.21 -3.24
N ASP A 44 -4.62 -11.70 -2.57
CA ASP A 44 -5.83 -12.18 -3.22
C ASP A 44 -6.79 -11.02 -3.56
N VAL A 45 -7.50 -10.50 -2.55
CA VAL A 45 -8.45 -9.40 -2.73
C VAL A 45 -7.78 -8.05 -2.57
N ILE A 46 -6.84 -7.92 -1.64
CA ILE A 46 -6.19 -6.66 -1.29
C ILE A 46 -4.77 -6.65 -1.86
N PRO A 47 -4.45 -5.73 -2.79
CA PRO A 47 -3.10 -5.59 -3.30
C PRO A 47 -2.11 -5.17 -2.19
N TYR A 48 -0.90 -5.74 -2.20
CA TYR A 48 0.18 -5.36 -1.28
C TYR A 48 0.54 -3.87 -1.42
N SER A 49 0.55 -3.36 -2.64
CA SER A 49 0.84 -1.97 -2.97
C SER A 49 -0.14 -0.99 -2.30
N LEU A 50 -1.41 -1.36 -2.20
CA LEU A 50 -2.44 -0.56 -1.54
C LEU A 50 -2.19 -0.47 -0.03
N VAL A 51 -1.86 -1.61 0.59
CA VAL A 51 -1.53 -1.65 2.02
C VAL A 51 -0.26 -0.86 2.32
N LEU A 52 0.80 -1.05 1.53
CA LEU A 52 2.03 -0.27 1.66
C LEU A 52 1.76 1.23 1.54
N LEU A 53 1.00 1.66 0.52
CA LEU A 53 0.63 3.06 0.33
C LEU A 53 -0.06 3.65 1.56
N SER A 54 -0.93 2.87 2.21
CA SER A 54 -1.61 3.31 3.43
C SER A 54 -0.70 3.42 4.65
N LEU A 55 0.36 2.59 4.73
CA LEU A 55 1.31 2.60 5.83
C LEU A 55 2.28 3.78 5.78
N PHE A 56 2.56 4.33 4.58
CA PHE A 56 3.32 5.59 4.48
C PHE A 56 2.67 6.73 5.26
N ALA A 57 1.34 6.78 5.36
CA ALA A 57 0.64 7.79 6.15
C ALA A 57 0.77 7.60 7.67
N ARG A 58 1.25 6.43 8.12
CA ARG A 58 1.49 6.09 9.53
C ARG A 58 2.96 6.15 9.92
N GLY A 59 3.84 6.50 8.97
CA GLY A 59 5.27 6.62 9.20
C GLY A 59 5.72 7.97 9.73
N PRO A 60 7.01 8.10 10.07
CA PRO A 60 7.58 9.35 10.52
C PRO A 60 7.70 10.35 9.35
N ALA A 61 7.90 11.63 9.65
CA ALA A 61 8.00 12.68 8.61
C ALA A 61 9.19 12.48 7.65
N GLU A 62 10.24 11.82 8.13
CA GLU A 62 11.44 11.46 7.35
C GLU A 62 11.20 10.34 6.34
N LEU A 63 10.12 9.56 6.49
CA LEU A 63 9.75 8.52 5.54
C LEU A 63 8.93 9.16 4.42
N PRO A 64 9.53 9.47 3.25
CA PRO A 64 8.79 10.11 2.18
C PRO A 64 7.77 9.13 1.62
N SER A 65 6.56 9.62 1.37
CA SER A 65 5.59 8.90 0.54
C SER A 65 6.12 8.68 -0.88
N PRO A 66 5.56 7.72 -1.64
CA PRO A 66 6.09 7.37 -2.97
C PRO A 66 6.20 8.54 -3.95
N HIS A 67 5.23 9.45 -3.95
CA HIS A 67 5.26 10.62 -4.81
C HIS A 67 6.33 11.63 -4.38
N GLN A 68 6.55 11.83 -3.07
CA GLN A 68 7.62 12.67 -2.56
C GLN A 68 9.00 12.09 -2.87
N SER A 69 9.15 10.76 -2.76
CA SER A 69 10.36 10.03 -3.13
C SER A 69 10.74 10.31 -4.60
N ALA A 70 9.77 10.20 -5.50
CA ALA A 70 9.91 10.38 -6.94
C ALA A 70 9.85 11.84 -7.42
N ASN A 71 9.70 12.81 -6.51
CA ASN A 71 9.53 14.23 -6.82
C ASN A 71 8.33 14.51 -7.76
N TRP A 72 7.19 13.88 -7.47
CA TRP A 72 5.94 14.04 -8.20
C TRP A 72 4.93 14.85 -7.40
N SER A 73 4.09 15.61 -8.10
CA SER A 73 2.87 16.15 -7.51
C SER A 73 1.89 15.01 -7.17
N VAL A 74 0.97 15.27 -6.25
CA VAL A 74 -0.12 14.33 -5.93
C VAL A 74 -0.98 14.03 -7.18
N SER A 75 -1.23 15.03 -8.01
CA SER A 75 -1.99 14.86 -9.27
C SER A 75 -1.29 13.91 -10.25
N ARG A 76 0.02 14.08 -10.43
CA ARG A 76 0.82 13.17 -11.27
C ARG A 76 0.83 11.76 -10.70
N PHE A 77 0.94 11.62 -9.39
CA PHE A 77 0.91 10.30 -8.74
C PHE A 77 -0.44 9.61 -8.90
N SER A 78 -1.55 10.34 -8.75
CA SER A 78 -2.91 9.80 -9.01
C SER A 78 -3.03 9.31 -10.45
N GLN A 79 -2.65 10.13 -11.42
CA GLN A 79 -2.68 9.74 -12.83
C GLN A 79 -1.79 8.53 -13.11
N TRP A 80 -0.61 8.48 -12.48
CA TRP A 80 0.29 7.34 -12.61
C TRP A 80 -0.36 6.05 -12.09
N LEU A 81 -1.00 6.09 -10.92
CA LEU A 81 -1.73 4.93 -10.36
C LEU A 81 -2.87 4.46 -11.28
N ASP A 82 -3.59 5.39 -11.91
CA ASP A 82 -4.67 5.06 -12.85
C ASP A 82 -4.13 4.37 -14.11
N MET A 83 -2.95 4.79 -14.60
CA MET A 83 -2.32 4.23 -15.80
C MET A 83 -1.53 2.93 -15.54
N HIS A 84 -0.98 2.74 -14.33
CA HIS A 84 -0.11 1.62 -13.99
C HIS A 84 -0.85 0.67 -13.07
N THR A 85 -1.60 -0.27 -13.64
CA THR A 85 -2.37 -1.29 -12.90
C THR A 85 -1.53 -2.50 -12.49
N SER A 86 -0.29 -2.59 -12.97
CA SER A 86 0.64 -3.66 -12.62
C SER A 86 1.03 -3.55 -11.14
N GLU A 87 0.79 -4.61 -10.39
CA GLU A 87 1.19 -4.65 -8.98
C GLU A 87 2.72 -4.59 -8.85
N HIS A 88 3.46 -5.16 -9.81
CA HIS A 88 4.91 -5.14 -9.83
C HIS A 88 5.45 -3.70 -9.87
N GLU A 89 5.01 -2.90 -10.84
CA GLU A 89 5.45 -1.50 -11.01
C GLU A 89 5.10 -0.66 -9.78
N ARG A 90 3.92 -0.91 -9.18
CA ARG A 90 3.52 -0.24 -7.95
C ARG A 90 4.44 -0.60 -6.79
N LEU A 91 4.77 -1.88 -6.60
CA LEU A 91 5.71 -2.31 -5.57
C LEU A 91 7.12 -1.77 -5.80
N GLU A 92 7.59 -1.68 -7.04
CA GLU A 92 8.87 -1.03 -7.36
C GLU A 92 8.90 0.44 -6.94
N LEU A 93 7.81 1.18 -7.20
CA LEU A 93 7.70 2.57 -6.77
C LEU A 93 7.72 2.68 -5.22
N MET A 94 7.02 1.80 -4.51
CA MET A 94 7.07 1.74 -3.04
C MET A 94 8.48 1.40 -2.52
N SER A 95 9.17 0.48 -3.19
CA SER A 95 10.54 0.06 -2.88
C SER A 95 11.50 1.24 -2.93
N GLY A 96 11.43 2.07 -3.98
CA GLY A 96 12.27 3.26 -4.10
C GLY A 96 12.09 4.25 -2.94
N ALA A 97 10.86 4.43 -2.45
CA ALA A 97 10.59 5.29 -1.30
C ALA A 97 11.16 4.73 0.01
N LEU A 98 11.03 3.42 0.24
CA LEU A 98 11.59 2.74 1.41
C LEU A 98 13.13 2.79 1.40
N GLN A 99 13.76 2.60 0.24
CA GLN A 99 15.22 2.72 0.08
C GLN A 99 15.71 4.15 0.38
N LYS A 100 14.97 5.17 -0.05
CA LYS A 100 15.29 6.58 0.24
C LYS A 100 15.25 6.89 1.74
N TYR A 101 14.28 6.33 2.46
CA TYR A 101 14.24 6.43 3.92
C TYR A 101 15.42 5.71 4.56
N GLN A 102 15.76 4.51 4.10
CA GLN A 102 16.92 3.76 4.59
C GLN A 102 18.22 4.56 4.45
N GLN A 103 18.41 5.21 3.31
CA GLN A 103 19.57 6.08 3.07
C GLN A 103 19.57 7.31 3.99
N THR A 104 18.40 7.90 4.25
CA THR A 104 18.25 9.05 5.14
C THR A 104 18.65 8.71 6.58
N VAL A 105 18.14 7.59 7.12
CA VAL A 105 18.48 7.10 8.47
C VAL A 105 19.98 6.85 8.58
N ARG A 106 20.58 6.18 7.58
CA ARG A 106 22.03 5.94 7.53
C ARG A 106 22.84 7.24 7.47
N HIS A 107 22.44 8.21 6.66
CA HIS A 107 23.14 9.49 6.53
C HIS A 107 23.10 10.30 7.83
N LYS A 108 21.99 10.21 8.59
CA LYS A 108 21.85 10.84 9.91
C LYS A 108 22.63 10.12 11.02
N GLY A 109 23.20 8.94 10.75
CA GLY A 109 23.90 8.13 11.75
C GLY A 109 22.97 7.46 12.77
N GLU A 110 21.67 7.37 12.46
CA GLU A 110 20.69 6.71 13.33
C GLU A 110 20.87 5.19 13.27
N THR A 111 20.81 4.54 14.42
CA THR A 111 21.03 3.08 14.57
C THR A 111 19.74 2.26 14.53
N SER A 112 18.58 2.93 14.46
CA SER A 112 17.26 2.30 14.53
C SER A 112 16.30 2.91 13.52
N PHE A 113 15.39 2.09 12.99
CA PHE A 113 14.31 2.53 12.12
C PHE A 113 13.02 2.76 12.92
N HIS A 114 12.12 3.59 12.40
CA HIS A 114 10.77 3.68 12.93
C HIS A 114 10.06 2.31 12.85
N ALA A 115 9.22 1.98 13.84
CA ALA A 115 8.60 0.65 14.00
C ALA A 115 7.81 0.17 12.77
N VAL A 116 7.21 1.09 12.00
CA VAL A 116 6.48 0.78 10.77
C VAL A 116 7.38 0.20 9.66
N TYR A 117 8.66 0.59 9.62
CA TYR A 117 9.53 0.36 8.48
C TYR A 117 9.85 -1.14 8.28
N PRO A 118 10.27 -1.90 9.32
CA PRO A 118 10.46 -3.34 9.18
C PRO A 118 9.20 -4.08 8.69
N VAL A 119 8.01 -3.64 9.12
CA VAL A 119 6.74 -4.24 8.66
C VAL A 119 6.49 -3.95 7.18
N MET A 120 6.76 -2.73 6.73
CA MET A 120 6.66 -2.37 5.32
C MET A 120 7.66 -3.14 4.44
N ILE A 121 8.89 -3.36 4.92
CA ILE A 121 9.88 -4.18 4.20
C ILE A 121 9.39 -5.62 4.09
N ASN A 122 8.88 -6.22 5.17
CA ASN A 122 8.32 -7.56 5.13
C ASN A 122 7.15 -7.68 4.14
N LEU A 123 6.24 -6.70 4.13
CA LEU A 123 5.12 -6.65 3.19
C LEU A 123 5.58 -6.52 1.75
N LEU A 124 6.59 -5.68 1.49
CA LEU A 124 7.17 -5.52 0.15
C LEU A 124 7.78 -6.84 -0.34
N GLU A 125 8.60 -7.49 0.47
CA GLU A 125 9.23 -8.77 0.11
C GLU A 125 8.19 -9.87 -0.18
N ARG A 126 7.13 -9.94 0.64
CA ARG A 126 6.02 -10.88 0.43
C ARG A 126 5.25 -10.56 -0.85
N GLY A 127 4.99 -9.28 -1.12
CA GLY A 127 4.34 -8.85 -2.35
C GLY A 127 5.14 -9.22 -3.59
N ILE A 128 6.46 -8.97 -3.59
CA ILE A 128 7.35 -9.35 -4.69
C ILE A 128 7.35 -10.87 -4.90
N LYS A 129 7.47 -11.65 -3.82
CA LYS A 129 7.41 -13.12 -3.88
C LYS A 129 6.07 -13.62 -4.40
N HIS A 130 4.97 -12.98 -3.99
CA HIS A 130 3.62 -13.35 -4.41
C HIS A 130 3.42 -13.15 -5.92
N ILE A 131 3.97 -12.07 -6.49
CA ILE A 131 3.91 -11.82 -7.94
C ILE A 131 4.83 -12.78 -8.71
N ALA A 132 5.95 -13.18 -8.12
CA ALA A 132 6.92 -14.08 -8.75
C ALA A 132 6.52 -15.57 -8.69
N ALA A 133 5.53 -15.93 -7.87
CA ALA A 133 5.06 -17.32 -7.79
C ALA A 133 4.27 -17.68 -9.06
N PRO A 134 4.56 -18.81 -9.73
CA PRO A 134 3.74 -19.29 -10.84
C PRO A 134 2.34 -19.64 -10.30
N SER A 135 1.32 -19.03 -10.90
CA SER A 135 -0.10 -19.30 -10.66
C SER A 135 -0.50 -20.70 -11.09
#